data_AF-A0AAV4TXS6-F1
#
_entry.id   AF-A0AAV4TXS6-F1
#
_cell.length_a   1.000
_cell.length_b   1.000
_cell.length_c   1.000
_cell.angle_alpha   90.00
_cell.angle_beta   90.00
_cell.angle_gamma   90.00
#
_symmetry.space_group_name_H-M   'P 1'
#
loop_
_entity.id
_entity.type
_entity.pdbx_description
1 polymer ?
#
loop_
_entity_poly.entity_id
_entity_poly.type
_entity_poly.pdbx_seq_one_letter_code
_entity_poly.pdbx_strand_id
1 'polypeptide(L)'
;MPIFAFAYFYIAVCIDIKCIIKDIGQSMTKSKTIKEDEVLHSYSIIKTSVEQIDKEVCFPVFAVILLHSIYMCFSLYAALDLDKYPGRFERVLILNMSFGAFISFIAMTSSALMVAKTVVELYSSLSIISANNGNAPLLQNYIVISQQGIALTVWGIIPITRSFMFGIIGMLLTYTVMLYGLNPVTKNY
;
A
#
# COMPACT_ATOMS: atom_id res chain seq x y z
N MET A 1 4.61 16.96 11.29
CA MET A 1 3.86 17.63 10.19
C MET A 1 4.23 17.15 8.78
N PRO A 2 5.51 17.07 8.35
CA PRO A 2 5.82 16.72 6.95
C PRO A 2 5.43 15.29 6.56
N ILE A 3 5.42 14.36 7.51
CA ILE A 3 5.14 12.93 7.29
C ILE A 3 3.68 12.69 6.96
N PHE A 4 2.76 13.27 7.73
CA PHE A 4 1.33 13.18 7.45
C PHE A 4 0.98 13.89 6.13
N ALA A 5 1.61 15.03 5.84
CA ALA A 5 1.44 15.70 4.55
C ALA A 5 1.85 14.80 3.37
N PHE A 6 2.98 14.10 3.48
CA PHE A 6 3.39 13.11 2.48
C PHE A 6 2.41 11.94 2.39
N ALA A 7 1.92 11.43 3.52
CA ALA A 7 0.93 10.35 3.51
C ALA A 7 -0.35 10.74 2.76
N TYR A 8 -0.87 11.95 2.98
CA TYR A 8 -2.01 12.48 2.23
C TYR A 8 -1.70 12.64 0.74
N PHE A 9 -0.52 13.18 0.40
CA PHE A 9 -0.06 13.29 -0.98
C PHE A 9 -0.01 11.92 -1.66
N TYR A 10 0.58 10.92 -1.02
CA TYR A 10 0.68 9.57 -1.54
C TYR A 10 -0.69 8.91 -1.74
N ILE A 11 -1.62 9.11 -0.79
CA ILE A 11 -3.00 8.64 -0.92
C ILE A 11 -3.68 9.30 -2.13
N ALA A 12 -3.53 10.61 -2.30
CA ALA A 12 -4.08 11.33 -3.45
C ALA A 12 -3.53 10.78 -4.78
N VAL A 13 -2.20 10.59 -4.87
CA VAL A 13 -1.56 9.97 -6.06
C VAL A 13 -2.12 8.57 -6.34
N CYS A 14 -2.30 7.73 -5.31
CA CYS A 14 -2.92 6.41 -5.47
C CYS A 14 -4.36 6.50 -6.00
N ILE A 15 -5.14 7.47 -5.51
CA ILE A 15 -6.51 7.69 -5.96
C ILE A 15 -6.53 8.17 -7.42
N ASP A 16 -5.65 9.09 -7.79
CA ASP A 16 -5.55 9.61 -9.16
C ASP A 16 -5.18 8.50 -10.14
N ILE A 17 -4.16 7.70 -9.81
CA ILE A 17 -3.78 6.52 -10.62
C ILE A 17 -4.97 5.57 -10.78
N LYS A 18 -5.68 5.28 -9.69
CA LYS A 18 -6.89 4.43 -9.73
C LYS A 18 -7.97 5.02 -10.65
N CYS A 19 -8.22 6.32 -10.58
CA CYS A 19 -9.20 7.00 -11.43
C CYS A 19 -8.79 6.94 -12.91
N ILE A 20 -7.52 7.18 -13.23
CA ILE A 20 -6.97 7.08 -14.59
C ILE A 20 -7.15 5.66 -15.15
N ILE A 21 -6.81 4.64 -14.36
CA ILE A 21 -6.98 3.23 -14.77
C ILE A 21 -8.46 2.92 -15.04
N LYS A 22 -9.36 3.39 -14.17
CA LYS A 22 -10.80 3.19 -14.36
C LYS A 22 -11.33 3.88 -15.61
N ASP A 23 -10.90 5.10 -15.88
CA ASP A 23 -11.34 5.88 -17.04
C ASP A 23 -10.90 5.22 -18.35
N ILE A 24 -9.62 4.84 -18.44
CA ILE A 24 -9.08 4.07 -19.57
C ILE A 24 -9.86 2.78 -19.75
N GLY A 25 -10.15 2.08 -18.65
CA GLY A 25 -10.91 0.84 -18.68
C GLY A 25 -12.35 0.99 -19.17
N GLN A 26 -13.03 2.06 -18.78
CA GLN A 26 -14.37 2.37 -19.28
C GLN A 26 -14.37 2.74 -20.76
N SER A 27 -13.34 3.47 -21.22
CA SER A 27 -13.16 3.80 -22.63
C SER A 27 -13.03 2.53 -23.50
N MET A 28 -12.19 1.58 -23.06
CA MET A 28 -12.02 0.30 -23.76
C MET A 28 -13.29 -0.54 -23.79
N THR A 29 -13.99 -0.64 -22.65
CA THR A 29 -15.23 -1.43 -22.55
C THR A 29 -16.35 -0.88 -23.44
N LYS A 30 -16.38 0.43 -23.69
CA LYS A 30 -17.36 1.07 -24.59
C LYS A 30 -17.07 0.79 -26.07
N SER A 31 -15.83 0.49 -26.44
CA SER A 31 -15.47 0.13 -27.81
C SER A 31 -15.96 -1.31 -28.10
N LYS A 32 -16.97 -1.45 -28.98
CA LYS A 32 -17.57 -2.75 -29.34
C LYS A 32 -16.58 -3.74 -30.00
N THR A 33 -15.44 -3.26 -30.47
CA THR A 33 -14.38 -4.07 -31.07
C THR A 33 -13.08 -3.80 -30.31
N ILE A 34 -12.73 -4.71 -29.40
CA ILE A 34 -11.47 -4.66 -28.68
C ILE A 34 -10.37 -5.14 -29.64
N LYS A 35 -9.52 -4.22 -30.09
CA LYS A 35 -8.28 -4.57 -30.79
C LYS A 35 -7.22 -4.92 -29.76
N GLU A 36 -6.60 -6.10 -29.89
CA GLU A 36 -5.58 -6.58 -28.95
C GLU A 36 -4.42 -5.59 -28.81
N ASP A 37 -3.96 -5.00 -29.92
CA ASP A 37 -2.87 -4.01 -29.95
C ASP A 37 -3.18 -2.75 -29.12
N GLU A 38 -4.43 -2.32 -29.07
CA GLU A 38 -4.86 -1.12 -28.35
C GLU A 38 -4.86 -1.35 -26.83
N VAL A 39 -5.25 -2.55 -26.41
CA VAL A 39 -5.19 -2.99 -25.01
C VAL A 39 -3.72 -3.10 -24.55
N LEU A 40 -2.86 -3.69 -25.38
CA LEU A 40 -1.44 -3.83 -25.10
C LEU A 40 -0.72 -2.49 -24.99
N HIS A 41 -0.99 -1.59 -25.93
CA HIS A 41 -0.42 -0.25 -25.92
C HIS A 41 -0.83 0.53 -24.67
N SER A 42 -2.11 0.48 -24.31
CA SER A 42 -2.61 1.16 -23.13
C SER A 42 -2.09 0.54 -21.83
N TYR A 43 -1.94 -0.78 -21.77
CA TYR A 43 -1.30 -1.45 -20.63
C TYR A 43 0.15 -0.99 -20.46
N SER A 44 0.92 -0.95 -21.55
CA SER A 44 2.30 -0.48 -21.51
C SER A 44 2.38 0.95 -20.99
N ILE A 45 1.48 1.84 -21.44
CA ILE A 45 1.41 3.23 -20.96
C ILE A 45 1.12 3.29 -19.47
N ILE A 46 0.08 2.57 -19.00
CA ILE A 46 -0.28 2.55 -17.58
C ILE A 46 0.87 2.01 -16.75
N LYS A 47 1.45 0.88 -17.17
CA LYS A 47 2.56 0.23 -16.46
C LYS A 47 3.76 1.16 -16.35
N THR A 48 4.23 1.72 -17.47
CA THR A 48 5.38 2.63 -17.46
C THR A 48 5.10 3.88 -16.62
N SER A 49 3.88 4.43 -16.67
CA SER A 49 3.48 5.58 -15.85
C SER A 49 3.52 5.25 -14.35
N VAL A 50 2.94 4.10 -13.96
CA VAL A 50 2.92 3.67 -12.56
C VAL A 50 4.33 3.37 -12.06
N GLU A 51 5.16 2.69 -12.86
CA GLU A 51 6.56 2.40 -12.52
C GLU A 51 7.40 3.68 -12.38
N GLN A 52 7.16 4.68 -13.22
CA GLN A 52 7.85 5.97 -13.12
C GLN A 52 7.44 6.71 -11.84
N ILE A 53 6.15 6.74 -11.52
CA ILE A 53 5.66 7.33 -10.27
C ILE A 53 6.25 6.56 -9.08
N ASP A 54 6.23 5.23 -9.11
CA ASP A 54 6.77 4.38 -8.06
C ASP A 54 8.26 4.65 -7.80
N LYS A 55 9.07 4.81 -8.85
CA LYS A 55 10.50 5.15 -8.71
C LYS A 55 10.72 6.44 -7.92
N GLU A 56 9.91 7.47 -8.15
CA GLU A 56 10.04 8.76 -7.46
C GLU A 56 9.51 8.70 -6.01
N VAL A 57 8.44 7.93 -5.75
CA VAL A 57 7.78 7.91 -4.43
C VAL A 57 8.22 6.76 -3.52
N CYS A 58 8.83 5.69 -4.04
CA CYS A 58 9.12 4.47 -3.28
C CYS A 58 10.08 4.68 -2.10
N PHE A 59 11.07 5.56 -2.24
CA PHE A 59 12.00 5.90 -1.15
C PHE A 59 11.33 6.77 -0.07
N PRO A 60 10.63 7.87 -0.42
CA PRO A 60 9.81 8.61 0.54
C PRO A 60 8.77 7.73 1.28
N VAL A 61 8.10 6.82 0.57
CA VAL A 61 7.17 5.85 1.17
C VAL A 61 7.89 4.95 2.18
N PHE A 62 9.07 4.45 1.84
CA PHE A 62 9.89 3.68 2.77
C PHE A 62 10.23 4.48 4.03
N ALA A 63 10.71 5.71 3.89
CA ALA A 63 11.08 6.56 5.03
C ALA A 63 9.87 6.82 5.95
N VAL A 64 8.70 7.07 5.37
CA VAL A 64 7.46 7.30 6.14
C VAL A 64 6.99 6.03 6.85
N ILE A 65 7.02 4.87 6.19
CA ILE A 65 6.65 3.59 6.81
C ILE A 65 7.62 3.26 7.96
N LEU A 66 8.92 3.43 7.76
CA LEU A 66 9.93 3.19 8.79
C LEU A 66 9.67 4.09 10.00
N LEU A 67 9.43 5.37 9.77
CA LEU A 67 9.19 6.33 10.84
C LEU A 67 7.88 6.06 11.59
N HIS A 68 6.78 5.76 10.88
CA HIS A 68 5.54 5.31 11.51
C HIS A 68 5.75 4.04 12.34
N SER A 69 6.57 3.09 11.85
CA SER A 69 6.90 1.86 12.57
C SER A 69 7.65 2.15 13.88
N ILE A 70 8.65 3.04 13.84
CA ILE A 70 9.38 3.48 15.02
C ILE A 70 8.43 4.14 16.03
N TYR A 71 7.58 5.07 15.59
CA TYR A 71 6.60 5.72 16.47
C TYR A 71 5.62 4.72 17.10
N MET A 72 5.09 3.78 16.31
CA MET A 72 4.19 2.75 16.82
C MET A 72 4.89 1.86 17.83
N CYS A 73 6.13 1.44 17.59
CA CYS A 73 6.88 0.60 18.52
C CYS A 73 7.15 1.30 19.86
N PHE A 74 7.66 2.54 19.84
CA PHE A 74 7.89 3.32 21.06
C PHE A 74 6.61 3.54 21.87
N SER A 75 5.51 3.80 21.16
CA SER A 75 4.28 4.13 21.84
C SER A 75 3.54 2.92 22.38
N LEU A 76 3.61 1.78 21.69
CA LEU A 76 3.15 0.50 22.24
C LEU A 76 3.99 0.11 23.46
N TYR A 77 5.31 0.34 23.42
CA TYR A 77 6.18 0.12 24.58
C TYR A 77 5.80 1.03 25.76
N ALA A 78 5.59 2.33 25.51
CA ALA A 78 5.12 3.27 26.53
C ALA A 78 3.73 2.91 27.08
N ALA A 79 2.86 2.32 26.25
CA ALA A 79 1.55 1.83 26.66
C ALA A 79 1.60 0.54 27.50
N LEU A 80 2.70 -0.21 27.49
CA LEU A 80 2.89 -1.36 28.38
C LEU A 80 3.43 -0.95 29.76
N ASP A 81 4.19 0.15 29.84
CA ASP A 81 4.78 0.66 31.08
C ASP A 81 4.04 1.89 31.61
N LEU A 82 2.73 1.70 31.79
CA LEU A 82 1.78 2.76 32.15
C LEU A 82 2.17 3.49 33.43
N ASP A 83 2.74 2.80 34.41
CA ASP A 83 3.00 3.34 35.75
C ASP A 83 4.23 4.26 35.82
N LYS A 84 5.10 4.26 34.80
CA LYS A 84 6.30 5.11 34.77
C LYS A 84 6.09 6.50 34.15
N TYR A 85 4.95 6.74 33.50
CA TYR A 85 4.65 8.04 32.89
C TYR A 85 3.77 8.89 33.83
N PRO A 86 4.30 9.97 34.42
CA PRO A 86 3.61 10.71 35.48
C PRO A 86 2.45 11.59 34.96
N GLY A 87 2.41 11.91 33.66
CA GLY A 87 1.42 12.80 33.06
C GLY A 87 0.27 12.09 32.33
N ARG A 88 -0.97 12.22 32.81
CA ARG A 88 -2.18 11.78 32.06
C ARG A 88 -2.25 12.41 30.66
N PHE A 89 -1.86 13.68 30.54
CA PHE A 89 -1.85 14.41 29.27
C PHE A 89 -0.82 13.86 28.28
N GLU A 90 0.40 13.57 28.74
CA GLU A 90 1.47 12.99 27.92
C GLU A 90 1.07 11.62 27.38
N ARG A 91 0.44 10.78 28.22
CA ARG A 91 -0.08 9.48 27.79
C ARG A 91 -1.12 9.61 26.69
N VAL A 92 -2.10 10.51 26.85
CA VAL A 92 -3.13 10.76 25.82
C VAL A 92 -2.49 11.23 24.51
N LEU A 93 -1.49 12.11 24.60
CA LEU A 93 -0.78 12.63 23.43
C LEU A 93 -0.01 11.54 22.68
N ILE A 94 0.72 10.67 23.40
CA ILE A 94 1.44 9.53 22.84
C ILE A 94 0.47 8.55 22.15
N LEU A 95 -0.61 8.16 22.83
CA LEU A 95 -1.61 7.26 22.27
C LEU A 95 -2.28 7.85 21.03
N ASN A 96 -2.63 9.13 21.05
CA ASN A 96 -3.23 9.82 19.91
C ASN A 96 -2.28 9.88 18.70
N MET A 97 -1.00 10.23 18.92
CA MET A 97 0.03 10.21 17.87
C MET A 97 0.21 8.82 17.26
N SER A 98 0.19 7.78 18.10
CA SER A 98 0.32 6.37 17.67
C SER A 98 -0.83 5.94 16.79
N PHE A 99 -2.04 6.26 17.25
CA PHE A 99 -3.26 5.92 16.54
C PHE A 99 -3.31 6.64 15.19
N GLY A 100 -2.91 7.91 15.15
CA GLY A 100 -2.75 8.67 13.92
C GLY A 100 -1.73 8.04 12.96
N ALA A 101 -0.56 7.64 13.46
CA ALA A 101 0.47 6.97 12.65
C ALA A 101 -0.03 5.61 12.10
N PHE A 102 -0.75 4.83 12.91
CA PHE A 102 -1.34 3.55 12.50
C PHE A 102 -2.41 3.72 11.43
N ILE A 103 -3.34 4.68 11.60
CA ILE A 103 -4.34 5.01 10.59
C ILE A 103 -3.66 5.47 9.30
N SER A 104 -2.67 6.35 9.40
CA SER A 104 -1.94 6.85 8.24
C SER A 104 -1.22 5.71 7.50
N PHE A 105 -0.59 4.79 8.22
CA PHE A 105 0.03 3.60 7.65
C PHE A 105 -1.01 2.76 6.89
N ILE A 106 -2.13 2.41 7.51
CA ILE A 106 -3.21 1.63 6.89
C ILE A 106 -3.77 2.35 5.65
N ALA A 107 -3.99 3.65 5.73
CA ALA A 107 -4.55 4.42 4.62
C ALA A 107 -3.62 4.44 3.41
N MET A 108 -2.31 4.63 3.62
CA MET A 108 -1.31 4.59 2.55
C MET A 108 -1.24 3.20 1.91
N THR A 109 -1.08 2.14 2.71
CA THR A 109 -0.93 0.79 2.20
C THR A 109 -2.21 0.28 1.53
N SER A 110 -3.38 0.64 2.06
CA SER A 110 -4.67 0.29 1.47
C SER A 110 -4.90 1.00 0.14
N SER A 111 -4.51 2.27 0.02
CA SER A 111 -4.64 3.04 -1.22
C SER A 111 -3.76 2.44 -2.32
N ALA A 112 -2.52 2.08 -1.99
CA ALA A 112 -1.62 1.37 -2.89
C ALA A 112 -2.20 0.02 -3.34
N LEU A 113 -2.79 -0.73 -2.41
CA LEU A 113 -3.45 -2.00 -2.73
C LEU A 113 -4.68 -1.81 -3.63
N MET A 114 -5.43 -0.72 -3.48
CA MET A 114 -6.56 -0.42 -4.36
C MET A 114 -6.12 -0.18 -5.81
N VAL A 115 -4.95 0.44 -6.03
CA VAL A 115 -4.38 0.59 -7.38
C VAL A 115 -4.15 -0.78 -8.01
N ALA A 116 -3.38 -1.65 -7.34
CA ALA A 116 -3.08 -2.99 -7.83
C ALA A 116 -4.35 -3.81 -8.10
N LYS A 117 -5.37 -3.72 -7.23
CA LYS A 117 -6.65 -4.38 -7.44
C LYS A 117 -7.42 -3.84 -8.64
N THR A 118 -7.46 -2.53 -8.82
CA THR A 118 -8.19 -1.89 -9.93
C THR A 118 -7.60 -2.31 -11.27
N VAL A 119 -6.28 -2.44 -11.35
CA VAL A 119 -5.59 -3.03 -12.51
C VAL A 119 -6.10 -4.45 -12.76
N VAL A 120 -6.02 -5.33 -11.77
CA VAL A 120 -6.45 -6.74 -11.90
C VAL A 120 -7.92 -6.85 -12.31
N GLU A 121 -8.81 -6.06 -11.69
CA GLU A 121 -10.24 -6.01 -12.02
C GLU A 121 -10.49 -5.57 -13.46
N LEU A 122 -9.79 -4.55 -13.93
CA LEU A 122 -9.87 -4.08 -15.32
C LEU A 122 -9.50 -5.19 -16.30
N TYR A 123 -8.36 -5.85 -16.10
CA TYR A 123 -7.92 -6.91 -17.00
C TYR A 123 -8.82 -8.13 -16.96
N SER A 124 -9.34 -8.50 -15.79
CA SER A 124 -10.33 -9.57 -15.69
C SER A 124 -11.59 -9.24 -16.50
N SER A 125 -12.06 -7.99 -16.47
CA SER A 125 -13.22 -7.54 -17.24
C SER A 125 -12.96 -7.56 -18.74
N LEU A 126 -11.80 -7.06 -19.19
CA LEU A 126 -11.39 -7.09 -20.60
C LEU A 126 -11.21 -8.53 -21.11
N SER A 127 -10.73 -9.43 -20.25
CA SER A 127 -10.52 -10.83 -20.61
C SER A 127 -11.81 -11.57 -20.94
N ILE A 128 -12.86 -11.33 -20.16
CA ILE A 128 -14.18 -11.91 -20.39
C ILE A 128 -14.75 -11.41 -21.71
N ILE A 129 -14.57 -10.13 -22.03
CA ILE A 129 -15.07 -9.54 -23.28
C ILE A 129 -14.31 -10.11 -24.49
N SER A 130 -12.99 -10.25 -24.39
CA SER A 130 -12.17 -10.85 -25.46
C SER A 130 -12.49 -12.32 -25.70
N ALA A 131 -12.68 -13.09 -24.63
CA ALA A 131 -13.08 -14.50 -24.72
C ALA A 131 -14.43 -14.66 -25.45
N ASN A 132 -15.40 -13.79 -25.15
CA ASN A 132 -16.69 -13.77 -25.85
C ASN A 132 -16.57 -13.38 -27.33
N ASN A 133 -15.52 -12.65 -27.72
CA ASN A 133 -15.24 -12.24 -29.09
C ASN A 133 -14.36 -13.24 -29.87
N GLY A 134 -13.97 -14.38 -29.27
CA GLY A 134 -13.17 -15.41 -29.94
C GLY A 134 -11.64 -15.20 -29.92
N ASN A 135 -11.15 -14.16 -29.24
CA ASN A 135 -9.73 -13.76 -29.21
C ASN A 135 -9.03 -14.20 -27.90
N ALA A 136 -9.04 -15.52 -27.62
CA ALA A 136 -8.79 -16.05 -26.27
C ALA A 136 -7.31 -16.23 -25.82
N PRO A 137 -6.33 -16.67 -26.64
CA PRO A 137 -5.11 -17.24 -26.08
C PRO A 137 -4.05 -16.22 -25.64
N LEU A 138 -3.91 -15.07 -26.32
CA LEU A 138 -2.88 -14.09 -25.96
C LEU A 138 -3.24 -13.29 -24.71
N LEU A 139 -4.49 -12.85 -24.61
CA LEU A 139 -4.95 -12.04 -23.49
C LEU A 139 -4.84 -12.77 -22.14
N GLN A 140 -4.97 -14.09 -22.14
CA GLN A 140 -4.87 -14.92 -20.94
C GLN A 140 -3.44 -14.97 -20.36
N ASN A 141 -2.43 -15.03 -21.21
CA ASN A 141 -1.02 -14.89 -20.77
C ASN A 141 -0.73 -13.49 -20.23
N TYR A 142 -1.38 -12.46 -20.78
CA TYR A 142 -1.25 -11.10 -20.28
C TYR A 142 -1.93 -10.86 -18.92
N ILE A 143 -3.03 -11.55 -18.61
CA ILE A 143 -3.63 -11.51 -17.25
C ILE A 143 -2.63 -12.01 -16.21
N VAL A 144 -1.90 -13.08 -16.52
CA VAL A 144 -0.87 -13.64 -15.64
C VAL A 144 0.29 -12.66 -15.45
N ILE A 145 0.72 -11.98 -16.53
CA ILE A 145 1.77 -10.95 -16.47
C ILE A 145 1.27 -9.68 -15.76
N SER A 146 0.01 -9.28 -15.95
CA SER A 146 -0.58 -8.08 -15.32
C SER A 146 -0.81 -8.28 -13.82
N GLN A 147 -1.10 -9.51 -13.38
CA GLN A 147 -1.15 -9.87 -11.96
C GLN A 147 0.19 -9.69 -11.25
N GLN A 148 1.31 -9.76 -11.99
CA GLN A 148 2.65 -9.58 -11.43
C GLN A 148 3.24 -8.17 -11.64
N GLY A 149 2.68 -7.37 -12.55
CA GLY A 149 3.40 -6.24 -13.14
C GLY A 149 3.14 -4.84 -12.56
N ILE A 150 1.99 -4.58 -11.93
CA ILE A 150 1.64 -3.22 -11.47
C ILE A 150 1.34 -3.24 -9.97
N ALA A 151 2.40 -3.13 -9.18
CA ALA A 151 2.33 -2.95 -7.75
C ALA A 151 3.21 -1.77 -7.35
N LEU A 152 2.69 -0.89 -6.50
CA LEU A 152 3.51 0.12 -5.84
C LEU A 152 4.41 -0.58 -4.83
N THR A 153 5.65 -0.12 -4.73
CA THR A 153 6.68 -0.77 -3.92
C THR A 153 7.19 0.13 -2.81
N VAL A 154 7.67 -0.51 -1.76
CA VAL A 154 8.46 0.12 -0.72
C VAL A 154 9.92 -0.08 -1.12
N TRP A 155 10.64 1.04 -1.27
CA TRP A 155 12.05 1.05 -1.68
C TRP A 155 12.32 0.28 -2.99
N GLY A 156 11.41 0.26 -3.97
CA GLY A 156 11.68 -0.39 -5.26
C GLY A 156 11.80 -1.92 -5.21
N ILE A 157 11.66 -2.54 -4.04
CA ILE A 157 11.98 -3.95 -3.81
C ILE A 157 10.74 -4.71 -3.32
N ILE A 158 10.02 -4.16 -2.34
CA ILE A 158 8.95 -4.89 -1.64
C ILE A 158 7.60 -4.39 -2.12
N PRO A 159 6.79 -5.21 -2.82
CA PRO A 159 5.46 -4.79 -3.26
C PRO A 159 4.52 -4.60 -2.05
N ILE A 160 3.74 -3.53 -2.08
CA ILE A 160 2.75 -3.23 -1.05
C ILE A 160 1.55 -4.17 -1.21
N THR A 161 1.59 -5.28 -0.49
CA THR A 161 0.55 -6.32 -0.48
C THR A 161 -0.17 -6.38 0.87
N ARG A 162 -1.24 -7.19 0.95
CA ARG A 162 -1.88 -7.50 2.24
C ARG A 162 -0.90 -8.16 3.21
N SER A 163 -0.09 -9.09 2.71
CA SER A 163 0.93 -9.77 3.50
C SER A 163 1.98 -8.81 4.04
N PHE A 164 2.36 -7.78 3.27
CA PHE A 164 3.23 -6.72 3.75
C PHE A 164 2.63 -5.98 4.95
N MET A 165 1.35 -5.57 4.89
CA MET A 165 0.67 -4.91 6.01
C MET A 165 0.67 -5.76 7.27
N PHE A 166 0.25 -7.03 7.17
CA PHE A 166 0.25 -7.95 8.31
C PHE A 166 1.67 -8.23 8.82
N GLY A 167 2.66 -8.29 7.94
CA GLY A 167 4.06 -8.45 8.29
C GLY A 167 4.59 -7.31 9.15
N ILE A 168 4.32 -6.06 8.76
CA ILE A 168 4.73 -4.88 9.56
C ILE A 168 4.00 -4.85 10.91
N ILE A 169 2.69 -5.12 10.95
CA ILE A 169 1.93 -5.15 12.20
C ILE A 169 2.44 -6.25 13.14
N GLY A 170 2.66 -7.46 12.61
CA GLY A 170 3.21 -8.58 13.37
C GLY A 170 4.61 -8.27 13.90
N MET A 171 5.47 -7.70 13.05
CA MET A 171 6.81 -7.24 13.43
C MET A 171 6.74 -6.25 14.61
N LEU A 172 5.87 -5.24 14.54
CA LEU A 172 5.71 -4.26 15.61
C LEU A 172 5.29 -4.89 16.94
N LEU A 173 4.33 -5.81 16.91
CA LEU A 173 3.89 -6.53 18.10
C LEU A 173 5.00 -7.39 18.69
N THR A 174 5.68 -8.18 17.86
CA THR A 174 6.79 -9.05 18.29
C THR A 174 7.91 -8.25 18.93
N TYR A 175 8.39 -7.18 18.28
CA TYR A 175 9.46 -6.35 18.84
C TYR A 175 9.05 -5.63 20.11
N THR A 176 7.81 -5.12 20.17
CA THR A 176 7.32 -4.46 21.40
C THR A 176 7.32 -5.44 22.58
N VAL A 177 6.75 -6.64 22.40
CA VAL A 177 6.71 -7.67 23.45
C VAL A 177 8.11 -8.12 23.85
N MET A 178 9.00 -8.33 22.87
CA MET A 178 10.39 -8.71 23.12
C MET A 178 11.14 -7.64 23.93
N LEU A 179 11.05 -6.37 23.53
CA LEU A 179 11.67 -5.25 24.23
C LEU A 179 11.12 -5.09 25.66
N TYR A 180 9.81 -5.29 25.83
CA TYR A 180 9.19 -5.27 27.15
C TYR A 180 9.69 -6.42 28.04
N GLY A 181 9.77 -7.64 27.50
CA GLY A 181 10.25 -8.81 28.24
C GLY A 181 11.75 -8.80 28.57
N LEU A 182 12.55 -8.07 27.79
CA LEU A 182 13.98 -7.85 28.05
C LEU A 182 14.26 -6.74 29.05
N ASN A 183 13.27 -5.92 29.42
CA ASN A 183 13.44 -4.82 30.35
C ASN A 183 13.80 -5.38 31.76
N PRO A 184 15.01 -5.14 32.30
CA PRO A 184 15.39 -5.70 33.60
C PRO A 184 14.53 -5.16 34.76
N VAL A 185 13.85 -4.02 34.55
CA VAL A 185 12.96 -3.42 35.55
C VAL A 185 11.67 -4.23 35.76
N THR A 186 11.22 -5.00 34.77
CA THR A 186 10.02 -5.86 34.91
C THR A 186 10.31 -7.20 35.58
N LYS A 187 11.59 -7.53 35.86
CA LYS A 187 12.00 -8.79 36.53
C LYS A 187 12.10 -8.70 38.06
N ASN A 188 11.88 -7.53 38.65
CA ASN A 188 12.00 -7.30 40.09
C ASN A 188 10.65 -7.31 40.84
N TYR A 189 9.58 -7.79 40.20
CA TYR A 189 8.28 -8.09 40.81
C TYR A 189 7.92 -9.55 40.58
#